data_AF-A0A497M8N2-F1
#
_entry.id   AF-A0A497M8N2-F1
#
_cell.length_a   1.000
_cell.length_b   1.000
_cell.length_c   1.000
_cell.angle_alpha   90.00
_cell.angle_beta   90.00
_cell.angle_gamma   90.00
#
_symmetry.space_group_name_H-M   'P 1'
#
loop_
_entity.id
_entity.type
_entity.pdbx_description
1 polymer ?
#
loop_
_entity_poly.entity_id
_entity_poly.type
_entity_poly.pdbx_seq_one_letter_code
_entity_poly.pdbx_strand_id
1 'polypeptide(L)'
;MPVSRLEKFMGIEVYATKSLGVGGVIRQYPEDFMVEEVLVDGSKAEINYARQAKPEVLGSSHKRNRYLLCVMIKRNWDTFLAVKAVAQRLCVNSNRIQIAGIKDARAVTAQYVTIEGVSAEELQGICVKDLKVHPIGYFHSKLSSYFLLGNNFH
;
A
#
# COMPACT_ATOMS: atom_id res chain seq x y z
N MET A 1 18.44 17.46 23.41
CA MET A 1 17.20 17.11 24.14
C MET A 1 17.40 15.80 24.90
N PRO A 2 16.78 15.63 26.09
CA PRO A 2 16.85 14.36 26.80
C PRO A 2 16.03 13.31 26.04
N VAL A 3 16.66 12.19 25.69
CA VAL A 3 15.99 11.03 25.10
C VAL A 3 15.07 10.39 26.14
N SER A 4 13.87 9.97 25.72
CA SER A 4 12.89 9.40 26.65
C SER A 4 13.40 8.09 27.26
N ARG A 5 12.87 7.73 28.44
CA ARG A 5 13.25 6.48 29.11
C ARG A 5 12.95 5.24 28.26
N LEU A 6 11.85 5.27 27.49
CA LEU A 6 11.45 4.18 26.61
C LEU A 6 12.42 4.01 25.44
N GLU A 7 12.78 5.10 24.77
CA GLU A 7 13.75 5.07 23.66
C GLU A 7 15.12 4.56 24.13
N LYS A 8 15.61 5.03 25.29
CA LYS A 8 16.85 4.52 25.89
C LYS A 8 16.78 3.03 26.19
N PHE A 9 15.65 2.55 26.73
CA PHE A 9 15.45 1.13 26.97
C PHE A 9 15.49 0.30 25.68
N MET A 10 15.10 0.89 24.54
CA MET A 10 15.21 0.28 23.21
C MET A 10 16.57 0.49 22.53
N GLY A 11 17.54 1.11 23.21
CA GLY A 11 18.88 1.38 22.67
C GLY A 11 18.98 2.62 21.78
N ILE A 12 17.93 3.45 21.70
CA ILE A 12 17.98 4.75 21.03
C ILE A 12 18.38 5.79 22.09
N GLU A 13 19.64 6.23 22.09
CA GLU A 13 20.19 7.04 23.17
C GLU A 13 20.60 8.46 22.77
N VAL A 14 20.68 8.72 21.45
CA VAL A 14 21.14 10.01 20.91
C VAL A 14 20.31 10.41 19.68
N TYR A 15 20.29 11.70 19.38
CA TYR A 15 19.68 12.26 18.17
C TYR A 15 20.76 12.81 17.23
N ALA A 16 20.48 12.80 15.92
CA ALA A 16 21.39 13.35 14.91
C ALA A 16 21.56 14.88 15.02
N THR A 17 20.60 15.59 15.62
CA THR A 17 20.61 17.04 15.77
C THR A 17 20.64 17.48 17.23
N LYS A 18 21.12 18.71 17.46
CA LYS A 18 21.19 19.34 18.80
C LYS A 18 20.06 20.34 19.06
N SER A 19 19.24 20.64 18.05
CA SER A 19 18.14 21.59 18.15
C SER A 19 17.08 21.13 19.16
N LEU A 20 16.30 22.09 19.64
CA LEU A 20 15.08 21.76 20.38
C LEU A 20 14.08 21.15 19.38
N GLY A 21 13.49 20.02 19.78
CA GLY A 21 12.35 19.40 19.13
C GLY A 21 11.12 20.29 19.20
N VAL A 22 10.27 20.12 18.18
CA VAL A 22 9.12 20.99 17.90
C VAL A 22 7.86 20.64 18.69
N GLY A 23 7.85 19.50 19.39
CA GLY A 23 6.65 18.95 20.03
C GLY A 23 5.63 18.44 19.01
N GLY A 24 4.34 18.61 19.29
CA GLY A 24 3.24 18.19 18.41
C GLY A 24 2.65 16.82 18.72
N VAL A 25 1.52 16.52 18.07
CA VAL A 25 0.84 15.21 18.14
C VAL A 25 0.72 14.67 16.73
N ILE A 26 1.13 13.42 16.52
CA ILE A 26 1.05 12.74 15.23
C ILE A 26 -0.14 11.78 15.21
N ARG A 27 -0.67 11.50 14.01
CA ARG A 27 -1.71 10.51 13.75
C ARG A 27 -3.00 10.75 14.56
N GLN A 28 -3.46 11.99 14.68
CA GLN A 28 -4.74 12.29 15.36
C GLN A 28 -5.89 11.66 14.56
N TYR A 29 -5.92 11.91 13.25
CA TYR A 29 -6.78 11.27 12.26
C TYR A 29 -5.97 10.39 11.29
N PRO A 30 -6.58 9.38 10.64
CA PRO A 30 -5.89 8.57 9.63
C PRO A 30 -5.29 9.39 8.48
N GLU A 31 -5.92 10.51 8.13
CA GLU A 31 -5.48 11.44 7.08
C GLU A 31 -4.20 12.22 7.45
N ASP A 32 -3.85 12.32 8.73
CA ASP A 32 -2.60 12.94 9.18
C ASP A 32 -1.36 12.07 8.88
N PHE A 33 -1.58 10.87 8.33
CA PHE A 33 -0.51 9.96 7.96
C PHE A 33 -0.90 9.21 6.69
N MET A 34 -0.47 9.75 5.56
CA MET A 34 -0.74 9.18 4.25
C MET A 34 0.50 8.51 3.69
N VAL A 35 0.33 7.29 3.16
CA VAL A 35 1.44 6.49 2.63
C VAL A 35 1.13 6.02 1.21
N GLU A 36 2.00 6.39 0.26
CA GLU A 36 1.93 5.97 -1.14
C GLU A 36 3.13 5.10 -1.49
N GLU A 37 2.90 3.85 -1.88
CA GLU A 37 3.98 2.92 -2.25
C GLU A 37 4.67 3.35 -3.55
N VAL A 38 6.01 3.28 -3.58
CA VAL A 38 6.82 3.54 -4.76
C VAL A 38 7.54 2.25 -5.16
N LEU A 39 7.39 1.83 -6.41
CA LEU A 39 8.05 0.66 -6.96
C LEU A 39 9.41 1.01 -7.59
N VAL A 40 10.20 -0.02 -7.87
CA VAL A 40 11.56 0.09 -8.46
C VAL A 40 11.61 0.74 -9.84
N ASP A 41 10.50 0.76 -10.58
CA ASP A 41 10.38 1.49 -11.85
C ASP A 41 9.99 2.96 -11.69
N GLY A 42 9.90 3.44 -10.44
CA GLY A 42 9.50 4.80 -10.09
C GLY A 42 7.99 5.03 -10.07
N SER A 43 7.17 4.02 -10.40
CA SER A 43 5.72 4.15 -10.33
C SER A 43 5.23 4.31 -8.89
N LYS A 44 4.19 5.13 -8.70
CA LYS A 44 3.64 5.47 -7.38
C LYS A 44 2.16 5.13 -7.26
N ALA A 45 1.82 4.37 -6.22
CA ALA A 45 0.44 4.06 -5.86
C ALA A 45 -0.21 5.28 -5.21
N GLU A 46 -1.04 6.01 -5.95
CA GLU A 46 -1.67 7.24 -5.47
C GLU A 46 -2.96 6.97 -4.69
N ILE A 47 -3.17 7.70 -3.59
CA ILE A 47 -4.40 7.64 -2.79
C ILE A 47 -5.59 8.23 -3.55
N ASN A 48 -5.37 9.32 -4.28
CA ASN A 48 -6.38 9.93 -5.15
C ASN A 48 -6.28 9.31 -6.55
N TYR A 49 -6.48 8.00 -6.64
CA TYR A 49 -6.33 7.26 -7.88
C TYR A 49 -7.35 7.73 -8.95
N ALA A 50 -6.89 8.57 -9.88
CA ALA A 50 -7.64 8.95 -11.06
C ALA A 50 -7.34 7.95 -12.19
N ARG A 51 -8.37 7.50 -12.92
CA ARG A 51 -8.27 6.66 -14.14
C ARG A 51 -7.57 7.34 -15.32
N GLN A 52 -6.84 8.44 -15.11
CA GLN A 52 -6.06 9.05 -16.18
C GLN A 52 -4.92 8.10 -16.57
N ALA A 53 -4.57 8.09 -17.85
CA ALA A 53 -3.62 7.17 -18.48
C ALA A 53 -2.29 7.19 -17.72
N LYS A 54 -2.14 6.28 -16.76
CA LYS A 54 -0.87 6.07 -16.06
C LYS A 54 0.09 5.36 -16.99
N PRO A 55 1.40 5.67 -16.93
CA PRO A 55 2.42 4.85 -17.60
C PRO A 55 2.27 3.38 -17.16
N GLU A 56 2.65 2.46 -18.05
CA GLU A 56 2.58 1.01 -17.81
C GLU A 56 3.41 0.62 -16.57
N VAL A 57 2.76 0.48 -15.42
CA VAL A 57 3.40 0.09 -14.16
C VAL A 57 4.02 -1.30 -14.32
N LEU A 58 5.32 -1.42 -14.07
CA LEU A 58 6.11 -2.64 -14.25
C LEU A 58 5.95 -3.29 -15.64
N GLY A 59 5.68 -2.50 -16.67
CA GLY A 59 5.36 -3.03 -18.02
C GLY A 59 4.06 -3.84 -18.06
N SER A 60 3.11 -3.56 -17.17
CA SER A 60 1.78 -4.16 -17.22
C SER A 60 1.03 -3.75 -18.48
N SER A 61 0.20 -4.64 -19.02
CA SER A 61 -0.57 -4.38 -20.25
C SER A 61 -2.05 -4.69 -20.06
N HIS A 62 -2.90 -4.22 -20.96
CA HIS A 62 -4.33 -4.57 -20.95
C HIS A 62 -4.61 -6.00 -21.44
N LYS A 63 -3.62 -6.69 -22.02
CA LYS A 63 -3.77 -8.07 -22.47
C LYS A 63 -3.81 -9.01 -21.26
N ARG A 64 -4.87 -9.82 -21.17
CA ARG A 64 -5.05 -10.77 -20.07
C ARG A 64 -3.81 -11.64 -19.83
N ASN A 65 -3.37 -11.69 -18.58
CA ASN A 65 -2.28 -12.52 -18.09
C ASN A 65 -2.67 -13.15 -16.74
N ARG A 66 -1.78 -13.93 -16.14
CA ARG A 66 -2.00 -14.65 -14.89
C ARG A 66 -2.23 -13.73 -13.69
N TYR A 67 -1.55 -12.58 -13.61
CA TYR A 67 -1.64 -11.70 -12.46
C TYR A 67 -2.21 -10.35 -12.85
N LEU A 68 -3.32 -9.97 -12.24
CA LEU A 68 -3.90 -8.64 -12.37
C LEU A 68 -3.24 -7.71 -11.35
N LEU A 69 -2.50 -6.72 -11.83
CA LEU A 69 -1.90 -5.67 -11.02
C LEU A 69 -2.97 -4.61 -10.70
N CYS A 70 -3.05 -4.25 -9.42
CA CYS A 70 -4.02 -3.31 -8.89
C CYS A 70 -3.35 -2.32 -7.94
N VAL A 71 -3.99 -1.17 -7.72
CA VAL A 71 -3.76 -0.34 -6.54
C VAL A 71 -4.81 -0.68 -5.49
N MET A 72 -4.38 -1.06 -4.29
CA MET A 72 -5.24 -1.22 -3.11
C MET A 72 -5.09 0.00 -2.20
N ILE A 73 -6.20 0.67 -1.92
CA ILE A 73 -6.26 1.86 -1.07
C ILE A 73 -7.10 1.53 0.15
N LYS A 74 -6.51 1.67 1.34
CA LYS A 74 -7.12 1.28 2.61
C LYS A 74 -7.03 2.42 3.63
N ARG A 75 -8.09 2.64 4.39
CA ARG A 75 -8.15 3.62 5.48
C ARG A 75 -8.44 2.91 6.80
N ASN A 76 -7.56 3.06 7.78
CA ASN A 76 -7.70 2.43 9.10
C ASN A 76 -7.83 0.89 9.03
N TRP A 77 -7.06 0.25 8.15
CA TRP A 77 -7.08 -1.18 7.89
C TRP A 77 -5.67 -1.76 8.03
N ASP A 78 -5.55 -2.88 8.73
CA ASP A 78 -4.38 -3.75 8.64
C ASP A 78 -4.27 -4.36 7.24
N THR A 79 -3.04 -4.52 6.72
CA THR A 79 -2.81 -5.01 5.35
C THR A 79 -3.33 -6.44 5.16
N PHE A 80 -3.13 -7.35 6.13
CA PHE A 80 -3.59 -8.74 5.98
C PHE A 80 -5.11 -8.86 6.12
N LEU A 81 -5.73 -8.06 6.99
CA LEU A 81 -7.19 -8.00 7.08
C LEU A 81 -7.81 -7.44 5.79
N ALA A 82 -7.20 -6.43 5.18
CA ALA A 82 -7.63 -5.91 3.87
C ALA A 82 -7.51 -6.97 2.76
N VAL A 83 -6.37 -7.68 2.69
CA VAL A 83 -6.16 -8.79 1.75
C VAL A 83 -7.23 -9.86 1.92
N LYS A 84 -7.52 -10.27 3.17
CA LYS A 84 -8.56 -11.26 3.46
C LYS A 84 -9.95 -10.79 3.01
N ALA A 85 -10.30 -9.52 3.27
CA ALA A 85 -11.58 -8.96 2.87
C ALA A 85 -11.74 -8.93 1.34
N VAL A 86 -10.70 -8.55 0.60
CA VAL A 86 -10.72 -8.57 -0.88
C VAL A 86 -10.86 -9.99 -1.40
N ALA A 87 -10.06 -10.94 -0.86
CA ALA A 87 -10.10 -12.33 -1.27
C ALA A 87 -11.48 -12.97 -1.06
N GLN A 88 -12.13 -12.67 0.08
CA GLN A 88 -13.49 -13.13 0.37
C GLN A 88 -14.51 -12.59 -0.63
N ARG A 89 -14.43 -11.31 -1.02
CA ARG A 89 -15.35 -10.73 -2.02
C ARG A 89 -15.13 -11.27 -3.42
N LEU A 90 -13.92 -11.70 -3.74
CA LEU A 90 -13.59 -12.36 -5.00
C LEU A 90 -13.81 -13.88 -4.98
N CYS A 91 -14.21 -14.46 -3.85
CA CYS A 91 -14.31 -15.91 -3.66
C CYS A 91 -12.99 -16.65 -4.01
N VAL A 92 -11.84 -16.06 -3.68
CA VAL A 92 -10.51 -16.66 -3.87
C VAL A 92 -9.79 -16.87 -2.55
N ASN A 93 -8.75 -17.70 -2.54
CA ASN A 93 -7.87 -17.82 -1.39
C ASN A 93 -6.99 -16.55 -1.25
N SER A 94 -6.76 -16.09 -0.03
CA SER A 94 -5.91 -14.92 0.25
C SER A 94 -4.48 -15.05 -0.26
N ASN A 95 -3.97 -16.28 -0.41
CA ASN A 95 -2.64 -16.53 -1.00
C ASN A 95 -2.55 -16.15 -2.49
N ARG A 96 -3.66 -15.89 -3.17
CA ARG A 96 -3.67 -15.39 -4.56
C ARG A 96 -3.45 -13.88 -4.63
N ILE A 97 -3.43 -13.17 -3.51
CA ILE A 97 -3.19 -11.73 -3.43
C ILE A 97 -1.80 -11.51 -2.84
N GLN A 98 -0.93 -10.86 -3.60
CA GLN A 98 0.47 -10.64 -3.23
C GLN A 98 0.77 -9.14 -3.11
N ILE A 99 1.54 -8.78 -2.09
CA ILE A 99 1.92 -7.42 -1.74
C ILE A 99 3.45 -7.27 -1.80
N ALA A 100 3.95 -6.06 -2.06
CA ALA A 100 5.39 -5.79 -1.96
C ALA A 100 5.84 -5.52 -0.51
N GLY A 101 4.95 -4.94 0.31
CA GLY A 101 5.19 -4.73 1.74
C GLY A 101 3.91 -4.42 2.52
N ILE A 102 4.02 -4.50 3.84
CA ILE A 102 2.96 -4.12 4.79
C ILE A 102 3.00 -2.59 4.97
N LYS A 103 1.83 -1.97 5.12
CA LYS A 103 1.69 -0.52 5.38
C LYS A 103 0.92 -0.27 6.66
N ASP A 104 1.12 0.89 7.28
CA ASP A 104 0.50 1.29 8.54
C ASP A 104 -1.01 1.03 8.59
N ALA A 105 -1.50 0.48 9.72
CA ALA A 105 -2.92 0.22 9.90
C ALA A 105 -3.70 1.53 10.16
N ARG A 106 -3.22 2.37 11.08
CA ARG A 106 -3.83 3.67 11.43
C ARG A 106 -3.31 4.78 10.51
N ALA A 107 -3.73 4.70 9.24
CA ALA A 107 -3.30 5.60 8.17
C ALA A 107 -4.29 5.50 6.99
N VAL A 108 -4.14 6.39 6.00
CA VAL A 108 -4.63 6.16 4.64
C VAL A 108 -3.44 5.70 3.79
N THR A 109 -3.52 4.50 3.22
CA THR A 109 -2.38 3.92 2.50
C THR A 109 -2.81 3.42 1.13
N ALA A 110 -2.03 3.73 0.10
CA ALA A 110 -2.16 3.17 -1.24
C ALA A 110 -0.93 2.31 -1.56
N GLN A 111 -1.16 1.06 -1.96
CA GLN A 111 -0.11 0.11 -2.29
C GLN A 111 -0.47 -0.73 -3.51
N TYR A 112 0.54 -1.23 -4.21
CA TYR A 112 0.31 -2.16 -5.29
C TYR A 112 0.06 -3.56 -4.76
N VAL A 113 -0.83 -4.28 -5.44
CA VAL A 113 -1.08 -5.70 -5.20
C VAL A 113 -1.21 -6.43 -6.53
N THR A 114 -0.83 -7.70 -6.57
CA THR A 114 -1.20 -8.57 -7.70
C THR A 114 -2.20 -9.61 -7.23
N ILE A 115 -3.22 -9.86 -8.06
CA ILE A 115 -4.25 -10.87 -7.81
C ILE A 115 -4.16 -11.90 -8.92
N GLU A 116 -3.84 -13.14 -8.55
CA GLU A 116 -3.73 -14.24 -9.50
C GLU A 116 -5.11 -14.65 -10.02
N GLY A 117 -5.26 -14.83 -11.34
CA GLY A 117 -6.38 -15.48 -12.01
C GLY A 117 -7.73 -14.78 -11.85
N VAL A 118 -7.73 -13.46 -11.72
CA VAL A 118 -8.93 -12.61 -11.64
C VAL A 118 -8.86 -11.57 -12.77
N SER A 119 -10.01 -11.21 -13.34
CA SER A 119 -10.13 -10.19 -14.38
C SER A 119 -10.47 -8.81 -13.83
N ALA A 120 -10.23 -7.77 -14.63
CA ALA A 120 -10.54 -6.40 -14.24
C ALA A 120 -12.04 -6.18 -14.01
N GLU A 121 -12.90 -6.92 -14.71
CA GLU A 121 -14.36 -6.89 -14.59
C GLU A 121 -14.83 -7.50 -13.27
N GLU A 122 -14.20 -8.60 -12.82
CA GLU A 122 -14.52 -9.24 -11.53
C GLU A 122 -14.25 -8.30 -10.34
N LEU A 123 -13.33 -7.33 -10.48
CA LEU A 123 -13.09 -6.30 -9.46
C LEU A 123 -14.17 -5.21 -9.43
N GLN A 124 -14.96 -5.01 -10.50
CA GLN A 124 -15.88 -3.87 -10.63
C GLN A 124 -17.08 -3.93 -9.66
N GLY A 125 -17.25 -5.01 -8.89
CA GLY A 125 -18.30 -5.15 -7.87
C GLY A 125 -17.82 -5.14 -6.41
N ILE A 126 -16.51 -5.01 -6.15
CA ILE A 126 -16.00 -5.08 -4.78
C ILE A 126 -16.25 -3.76 -4.06
N CYS A 127 -17.25 -3.76 -3.18
CA CYS A 127 -17.50 -2.67 -2.24
C CYS A 127 -17.21 -3.13 -0.81
N VAL A 128 -16.07 -2.71 -0.27
CA VAL A 128 -15.73 -2.86 1.15
C VAL A 128 -15.56 -1.46 1.73
N LYS A 129 -16.20 -1.19 2.88
CA LYS A 129 -16.10 0.12 3.52
C LYS A 129 -14.63 0.45 3.80
N ASP A 130 -14.21 1.67 3.42
CA ASP A 130 -12.86 2.18 3.65
C ASP A 130 -11.73 1.38 2.97
N LEU A 131 -12.06 0.55 1.97
CA LEU A 131 -11.13 -0.26 1.20
C LEU A 131 -11.53 -0.28 -0.28
N LYS A 132 -10.63 0.15 -1.16
CA LYS A 132 -10.83 0.19 -2.61
C LYS A 132 -9.72 -0.57 -3.31
N VAL A 133 -10.05 -1.23 -4.42
CA VAL A 133 -9.07 -1.91 -5.29
C VAL A 133 -9.34 -1.46 -6.73
N HIS A 134 -8.32 -0.89 -7.36
CA HIS A 134 -8.40 -0.36 -8.72
C HIS A 134 -7.51 -1.17 -9.65
N PRO A 135 -8.06 -1.81 -10.71
CA PRO A 135 -7.23 -2.50 -11.69
C PRO A 135 -6.35 -1.50 -12.47
N ILE A 136 -5.13 -1.93 -12.77
CA ILE A 136 -4.18 -1.20 -13.61
C ILE A 136 -4.05 -1.92 -14.95
N GLY A 137 -3.66 -3.20 -14.89
CA GLY A 137 -3.33 -4.02 -16.04
C GLY A 137 -2.80 -5.37 -15.57
N TYR A 138 -2.44 -6.22 -16.51
CA TYR A 138 -1.91 -7.54 -16.22
C TYR A 138 -0.38 -7.52 -16.25
N PHE A 139 0.20 -8.12 -15.22
CA PHE A 139 1.64 -8.28 -15.04
C PHE A 139 2.03 -9.75 -15.13
N HIS A 140 3.25 -10.03 -15.57
CA HIS A 140 3.70 -11.40 -15.87
C HIS A 140 4.14 -12.19 -14.62
N SER A 141 4.28 -11.53 -13.47
CA SER A 141 4.75 -12.15 -12.23
C SER A 141 3.90 -11.76 -11.02
N LYS A 142 4.09 -12.48 -9.92
CA LYS A 142 3.57 -12.08 -8.61
C LYS A 142 4.38 -10.89 -8.08
N LEU A 143 3.70 -9.94 -7.45
CA LEU A 143 4.36 -8.89 -6.70
C LEU A 143 5.08 -9.48 -5.49
N SER A 144 6.20 -8.89 -5.10
CA SER A 144 7.00 -9.27 -3.94
C SER A 144 7.83 -8.08 -3.47
N SER A 145 8.52 -8.22 -2.34
CA SER A 145 9.38 -7.16 -1.79
C SER A 145 10.50 -6.71 -2.72
N TYR A 146 10.89 -7.52 -3.70
CA TYR A 146 11.85 -7.14 -4.74
C TYR A 146 11.44 -5.87 -5.50
N PHE A 147 10.13 -5.66 -5.67
CA PHE A 147 9.63 -4.52 -6.46
C PHE A 147 9.47 -3.24 -5.64
N LEU A 148 9.65 -3.28 -4.32
CA LEU A 148 9.50 -2.11 -3.45
C LEU A 148 10.76 -1.25 -3.50
N LEU A 149 10.62 0.00 -3.96
CA LEU A 149 11.68 1.00 -3.83
C LEU A 149 11.57 1.74 -2.49
N GLY A 150 10.35 2.10 -2.11
CA GLY A 150 10.12 2.88 -0.89
C GLY A 150 8.68 3.33 -0.72
N ASN A 151 8.50 4.37 0.07
CA ASN A 151 7.18 4.95 0.34
C ASN A 151 7.31 6.48 0.35
N ASN A 152 6.29 7.15 -0.18
CA ASN A 152 6.11 8.58 -0.01
C ASN A 152 5.15 8.83 1.16
N PHE A 153 5.56 9.71 2.08
CA PHE A 153 4.80 10.05 3.28
C PHE A 153 4.32 11.49 3.21
N HIS A 154 3.06 11.73 3.56
CA HIS A 154 2.46 13.06 3.67
C HIS A 154 1.81 13.24 5.04
#